data_AF-A0A239L060-F1
#
_entry.id   AF-A0A239L060-F1
#
_cell.length_a   1.000
_cell.length_b   1.000
_cell.length_c   1.000
_cell.angle_alpha   90.00
_cell.angle_beta   90.00
_cell.angle_gamma   90.00
#
_symmetry.space_group_name_H-M   'P 1'
#
loop_
_entity.id
_entity.type
_entity.pdbx_description
1 polymer ?
#
loop_
_entity_poly.entity_id
_entity_poly.type
_entity_poly.pdbx_seq_one_letter_code
_entity_poly.pdbx_strand_id
1 'polypeptide(L)'
;MARPAELKETPNLLVSAFRHFSTLLQDEIELAKAEARRSATRAGTGLALIGVAAIVALTALDVLAAALVAWIAASGIEAGWAAVIVGGGALLLAIVLALYGKSRLSAEALAPERTARNIRADIETIKEATHA
;
A
#
# COMPACT_ATOMS: atom_id res chain seq x y z
N MET A 1 40.68 -46.84 -32.30
CA MET A 1 41.42 -45.71 -31.70
C MET A 1 40.40 -44.69 -31.21
N ALA A 2 39.91 -44.84 -29.97
CA ALA A 2 38.93 -43.91 -29.39
C ALA A 2 39.67 -42.67 -28.86
N ARG A 3 39.23 -41.47 -29.27
CA ARG A 3 39.86 -40.19 -28.92
C ARG A 3 39.54 -39.81 -27.46
N PRO A 4 40.53 -39.47 -26.61
CA PRO A 4 40.36 -39.20 -25.17
C PRO A 4 39.67 -37.87 -24.81
N ALA A 5 38.78 -37.33 -25.67
CA ALA A 5 38.17 -36.01 -25.48
C ALA A 5 36.74 -36.03 -24.92
N GLU A 6 35.95 -37.09 -25.15
CA GLU A 6 34.51 -37.13 -24.82
C GLU A 6 34.19 -37.13 -23.31
N LEU A 7 35.06 -37.69 -22.47
CA LEU A 7 34.82 -37.79 -21.02
C LEU A 7 35.06 -36.48 -20.25
N LYS A 8 35.67 -35.47 -20.90
CA LYS A 8 35.86 -34.13 -20.33
C LYS A 8 34.69 -33.18 -20.62
N GLU A 9 33.81 -33.55 -21.56
CA GLU A 9 32.75 -32.66 -22.02
C GLU A 9 31.52 -32.70 -21.09
N THR A 10 31.14 -33.86 -20.55
CA THR A 10 29.98 -33.99 -19.64
C THR A 10 30.11 -33.19 -18.33
N PRO A 11 31.27 -33.21 -17.64
CA PRO A 11 31.48 -32.36 -16.47
C PRO A 11 31.46 -30.87 -16.82
N ASN A 12 31.99 -30.50 -18.00
CA ASN A 12 32.04 -29.12 -18.46
C ASN A 12 30.65 -28.57 -18.83
N LEU A 13 29.78 -29.41 -19.41
CA LEU A 13 28.40 -29.06 -19.72
C LEU A 13 27.57 -28.81 -18.45
N LEU A 14 27.69 -29.66 -17.44
CA LEU A 14 27.06 -29.46 -16.13
C LEU A 14 27.50 -28.13 -15.50
N VAL A 15 28.81 -27.86 -15.48
CA VAL A 15 29.35 -26.59 -14.95
C VAL A 15 28.83 -25.38 -15.74
N SER A 16 28.70 -25.48 -17.07
CA SER A 16 28.14 -24.41 -17.90
C SER A 16 26.63 -24.19 -17.67
N ALA A 17 25.85 -25.25 -17.49
CA ALA A 17 24.41 -25.17 -17.22
C ALA A 17 24.13 -24.55 -15.85
N PHE A 18 24.87 -24.94 -14.80
CA PHE A 18 24.80 -24.30 -13.48
C PHE A 18 25.20 -22.83 -13.53
N ARG A 19 26.19 -22.48 -14.35
CA ARG A 19 26.60 -21.09 -14.56
C ARG A 19 25.49 -20.28 -15.22
N HIS A 20 24.84 -20.80 -16.27
CA HIS A 20 23.70 -20.15 -16.92
C HIS A 20 22.50 -20.00 -15.99
N PHE A 21 22.18 -21.04 -15.20
CA PHE A 21 21.12 -20.96 -14.21
C PHE A 21 21.40 -19.88 -13.15
N SER A 22 22.64 -19.80 -12.66
CA SER A 22 23.07 -18.76 -11.72
C SER A 22 22.94 -17.35 -12.32
N THR A 23 23.28 -17.18 -13.60
CA THR A 23 23.10 -15.91 -14.31
C THR A 23 21.63 -15.53 -14.45
N LEU A 24 20.76 -16.44 -14.90
CA LEU A 24 19.32 -16.18 -15.01
C LEU A 24 18.69 -15.81 -13.67
N LEU A 25 19.12 -16.47 -12.59
CA LEU A 25 18.60 -16.19 -11.26
C LEU A 25 19.06 -14.83 -10.73
N GLN A 26 20.28 -14.41 -11.07
CA GLN A 26 20.75 -13.04 -10.80
C GLN A 26 19.93 -12.02 -11.59
N ASP A 27 19.68 -12.27 -12.86
CA ASP A 27 18.88 -11.40 -13.73
C ASP A 27 17.45 -11.22 -13.20
N GLU A 28 16.80 -12.30 -12.75
CA GLU A 28 15.45 -12.25 -12.19
C GLU A 28 15.42 -11.46 -10.86
N ILE A 29 16.46 -11.60 -10.03
CA ILE A 29 16.60 -10.79 -8.81
C ILE A 29 16.82 -9.31 -9.15
N GLU A 30 17.64 -9.01 -10.16
CA GLU A 30 17.85 -7.63 -10.63
C GLU A 30 16.57 -7.04 -11.21
N LEU A 31 15.81 -7.81 -11.96
CA LEU A 31 14.51 -7.41 -12.49
C LEU A 31 13.51 -7.17 -11.37
N ALA A 32 13.39 -8.10 -10.41
CA ALA A 32 12.50 -7.94 -9.26
C ALA A 32 12.88 -6.71 -8.42
N LYS A 33 14.18 -6.44 -8.23
CA LYS A 33 14.66 -5.20 -7.58
C LYS A 33 14.28 -3.97 -8.38
N ALA A 34 14.43 -4.00 -9.71
CA ALA A 34 14.07 -2.89 -10.58
C ALA A 34 12.56 -2.62 -10.55
N GLU A 35 11.73 -3.66 -10.56
CA GLU A 35 10.28 -3.56 -10.46
C GLU A 35 9.85 -3.06 -9.08
N ALA A 36 10.42 -3.60 -8.00
CA ALA A 36 10.18 -3.13 -6.64
C ALA A 36 10.54 -1.64 -6.50
N ARG A 37 11.67 -1.20 -7.06
CA ARG A 37 12.07 0.22 -7.06
C ARG A 37 11.08 1.08 -7.85
N ARG A 38 10.67 0.65 -9.05
CA ARG A 38 9.66 1.36 -9.86
C ARG A 38 8.32 1.46 -9.12
N SER A 39 7.88 0.39 -8.49
CA SER A 39 6.66 0.34 -7.68
C SER A 39 6.76 1.29 -6.48
N ALA A 40 7.88 1.24 -5.74
CA ALA A 40 8.14 2.12 -4.61
C ALA A 40 8.18 3.60 -5.03
N THR A 41 8.81 3.94 -6.15
CA THR A 41 8.82 5.32 -6.66
C THR A 41 7.42 5.78 -7.06
N ARG A 42 6.64 4.95 -7.77
CA ARG A 42 5.26 5.29 -8.16
C ARG A 42 4.37 5.49 -6.93
N ALA A 43 4.44 4.59 -5.96
CA ALA A 43 3.72 4.71 -4.69
C ALA A 43 4.17 5.97 -3.93
N GLY A 44 5.48 6.23 -3.85
CA GLY A 44 6.04 7.40 -3.19
C GLY A 44 5.59 8.72 -3.82
N THR A 45 5.64 8.84 -5.15
CA THR A 45 5.12 10.02 -5.86
C THR A 45 3.62 10.17 -5.68
N GLY A 46 2.85 9.08 -5.73
CA GLY A 46 1.41 9.10 -5.47
C GLY A 46 1.09 9.61 -4.07
N LEU A 47 1.78 9.10 -3.04
CA LEU A 47 1.63 9.55 -1.66
C LEU A 47 2.04 11.03 -1.48
N ALA A 48 3.11 11.46 -2.14
CA ALA A 48 3.55 12.85 -2.10
C ALA A 48 2.50 13.80 -2.71
N LEU A 49 1.94 13.45 -3.88
CA LEU A 49 0.87 14.23 -4.52
C LEU A 49 -0.39 14.27 -3.67
N ILE A 50 -0.81 13.15 -3.08
CA ILE A 50 -1.94 13.10 -2.16
C ILE A 50 -1.68 13.96 -0.92
N GLY A 51 -0.46 13.94 -0.38
CA GLY A 51 -0.06 14.79 0.73
C GLY A 51 -0.18 16.29 0.42
N VAL A 52 0.32 16.72 -0.74
CA VAL A 52 0.18 18.12 -1.20
C VAL A 52 -1.29 18.47 -1.42
N ALA A 53 -2.05 17.60 -2.08
CA ALA A 53 -3.47 17.82 -2.31
C ALA A 53 -4.25 17.95 -1.00
N ALA A 54 -3.92 17.15 0.02
CA ALA A 54 -4.53 17.24 1.35
C ALA A 54 -4.23 18.59 2.03
N ILE A 55 -2.99 19.09 1.96
CA ILE A 55 -2.62 20.41 2.49
C ILE A 55 -3.43 21.51 1.79
N VAL A 56 -3.47 21.50 0.45
CA VAL A 56 -4.23 22.48 -0.34
C VAL A 56 -5.71 22.42 -0.01
N ALA A 57 -6.28 21.23 0.10
CA ALA A 57 -7.68 21.04 0.45
C ALA A 57 -8.01 21.57 1.86
N LEU A 58 -7.12 21.35 2.85
CA LEU A 58 -7.27 21.90 4.20
C LEU A 58 -7.23 23.43 4.19
N THR A 59 -6.25 24.03 3.48
CA THR A 59 -6.18 25.49 3.36
C THR A 59 -7.41 26.07 2.69
N ALA A 60 -7.91 25.44 1.62
CA ALA A 60 -9.14 25.86 0.96
C ALA A 60 -10.37 25.71 1.89
N LEU A 61 -10.42 24.64 2.68
CA LEU A 61 -11.49 24.43 3.65
C LEU A 61 -11.49 25.51 4.73
N ASP A 62 -10.32 25.93 5.24
CA ASP A 62 -10.22 27.03 6.21
C ASP A 62 -10.72 28.35 5.62
N VAL A 63 -10.36 28.67 4.37
CA VAL A 63 -10.86 29.86 3.67
C VAL A 63 -12.38 29.80 3.48
N LEU A 64 -12.92 28.66 3.09
CA LEU A 64 -14.36 28.47 2.93
C LEU A 64 -15.10 28.53 4.26
N ALA A 65 -14.54 27.98 5.34
CA ALA A 65 -15.10 28.07 6.67
C ALA A 65 -15.15 29.53 7.14
N ALA A 66 -14.06 30.29 6.97
CA ALA A 66 -14.03 31.71 7.29
C ALA A 66 -15.04 32.52 6.45
N ALA A 67 -15.17 32.22 5.16
CA ALA A 67 -16.17 32.84 4.29
C ALA A 67 -17.60 32.54 4.75
N LEU A 68 -17.88 31.29 5.16
CA LEU A 68 -19.18 30.90 5.68
C LEU A 68 -19.50 31.61 7.01
N VAL A 69 -18.53 31.72 7.91
CA VAL A 69 -18.66 32.49 9.16
C VAL A 69 -18.99 33.95 8.84
N ALA A 70 -18.25 34.58 7.92
CA ALA A 70 -18.50 35.96 7.53
C ALA A 70 -19.89 36.14 6.91
N TRP A 71 -20.33 35.20 6.07
CA TRP A 71 -21.66 35.23 5.46
C TRP A 71 -22.78 35.10 6.50
N ILE A 72 -22.66 34.17 7.45
CA ILE A 72 -23.62 34.02 8.56
C ILE A 72 -23.61 35.27 9.44
N ALA A 73 -22.43 35.82 9.72
CA ALA A 73 -22.32 37.04 10.51
C ALA A 73 -23.03 38.23 9.83
N ALA A 74 -22.91 38.34 8.50
CA ALA A 74 -23.59 39.36 7.71
C ALA A 74 -25.13 39.24 7.72
N SER A 75 -25.68 38.06 8.07
CA SER A 75 -27.13 37.86 8.25
C SER A 75 -27.67 38.33 9.61
N GLY A 76 -26.83 38.94 10.45
CA GLY A 76 -27.23 39.53 11.74
C GLY A 76 -26.89 38.67 12.96
N ILE A 77 -26.19 37.55 12.77
CA ILE A 77 -25.63 36.75 13.87
C ILE A 77 -24.27 37.34 14.26
N GLU A 78 -23.96 37.40 15.56
CA GLU A 78 -22.63 37.85 15.99
C GLU A 78 -21.54 36.91 15.46
N ALA A 79 -20.41 37.46 14.99
CA ALA A 79 -19.33 36.69 14.38
C ALA A 79 -18.82 35.54 15.28
N GLY A 80 -18.80 35.72 16.60
CA GLY A 80 -18.44 34.68 17.56
C GLY A 80 -19.37 33.47 17.50
N TRP A 81 -20.69 33.70 17.50
CA TRP A 81 -21.68 32.62 17.39
C TRP A 81 -21.69 31.97 16.02
N ALA A 82 -21.50 32.74 14.95
CA ALA A 82 -21.33 32.20 13.60
C ALA A 82 -20.13 31.24 13.53
N ALA A 83 -18.99 31.62 14.13
CA ALA A 83 -17.80 30.77 14.20
C ALA A 83 -18.05 29.47 15.00
N VAL A 84 -18.76 29.55 16.13
CA VAL A 84 -19.11 28.36 16.93
C VAL A 84 -20.00 27.40 16.15
N ILE A 85 -20.99 27.91 15.41
CA ILE A 85 -21.90 27.06 14.61
C ILE A 85 -21.14 26.35 13.50
N VAL A 86 -20.35 27.08 12.72
CA VAL A 86 -19.58 26.51 11.60
C VAL A 86 -18.50 25.56 12.10
N GLY A 87 -17.72 25.99 13.09
CA GLY A 87 -16.66 25.19 13.69
C GLY A 87 -17.19 23.93 14.38
N GLY A 88 -18.30 24.04 15.10
CA GLY A 88 -18.98 22.91 15.72
C GLY A 88 -19.48 21.90 14.69
N GLY A 89 -20.09 22.36 13.59
CA GLY A 89 -20.52 21.50 12.49
C GLY A 89 -19.35 20.79 11.81
N ALA A 90 -18.26 21.52 11.52
CA ALA A 90 -17.06 20.96 10.93
C ALA A 90 -16.39 19.92 11.86
N LEU A 91 -16.36 20.17 13.17
CA LEU A 91 -15.82 19.24 14.16
C LEU A 91 -16.64 17.94 14.23
N LEU A 92 -17.98 18.04 14.23
CA LEU A 92 -18.85 16.87 14.19
C LEU A 92 -18.61 16.03 12.92
N LEU A 93 -18.52 16.69 11.75
CA LEU A 93 -18.19 16.03 10.50
C LEU A 93 -16.82 15.33 10.57
N ALA A 94 -15.80 16.00 11.12
CA ALA A 94 -14.46 15.44 11.27
C ALA A 94 -14.46 14.19 12.17
N ILE A 95 -15.19 14.19 13.28
CA ILE A 95 -15.34 13.01 14.16
C ILE A 95 -15.97 11.84 13.39
N VAL A 96 -17.06 12.08 12.65
CA VAL A 96 -17.73 11.03 11.86
C VAL A 96 -16.79 10.45 10.80
N LEU A 97 -16.08 11.30 10.05
CA LEU A 97 -15.13 10.86 9.04
C LEU A 97 -13.95 10.10 9.66
N ALA A 98 -13.45 10.53 10.82
CA ALA A 98 -12.38 9.84 11.53
C ALA A 98 -12.81 8.44 12.00
N LEU A 99 -14.00 8.32 12.58
CA LEU A 99 -14.55 7.02 12.99
C LEU A 99 -14.78 6.10 11.80
N TYR A 100 -15.35 6.64 10.71
CA TYR A 100 -15.56 5.89 9.48
C TYR A 100 -14.25 5.44 8.84
N GLY A 101 -13.28 6.34 8.70
CA GLY A 101 -11.95 6.04 8.18
C GLY A 101 -11.22 4.98 9.02
N LYS A 102 -11.26 5.11 10.35
CA LYS A 102 -10.71 4.11 11.28
C LYS A 102 -11.34 2.73 11.08
N SER A 103 -12.65 2.66 10.85
CA SER A 103 -13.34 1.38 10.60
C SER A 103 -12.89 0.70 9.30
N ARG A 104 -12.50 1.49 8.29
CA ARG A 104 -12.02 1.00 6.99
C ARG A 104 -10.54 0.62 6.99
N LEU A 105 -9.77 1.19 7.91
CA LEU A 105 -8.34 0.91 8.09
C LEU A 105 -8.08 -0.07 9.23
N SER A 106 -9.11 -0.70 9.80
CA SER A 106 -8.92 -1.71 10.83
C SER A 106 -8.13 -2.90 10.28
N ALA A 107 -7.31 -3.53 11.12
CA ALA A 107 -6.53 -4.70 10.71
C ALA A 107 -7.42 -5.84 10.19
N GLU A 108 -8.65 -5.96 10.70
CA GLU A 108 -9.66 -6.89 10.17
C GLU A 108 -10.15 -6.52 8.77
N ALA A 109 -10.37 -5.23 8.47
CA ALA A 109 -10.76 -4.78 7.13
C ALA A 109 -9.61 -4.88 6.11
N LEU A 110 -8.36 -4.78 6.57
CA LEU A 110 -7.15 -4.88 5.74
C LEU A 110 -6.59 -6.29 5.65
N ALA A 111 -7.06 -7.23 6.47
CA ALA A 111 -6.64 -8.62 6.40
C ALA A 111 -7.13 -9.23 5.07
N PRO A 112 -6.25 -9.79 4.24
CA PRO A 112 -6.67 -10.43 2.99
C PRO A 112 -7.46 -11.71 3.32
N GLU A 113 -8.79 -11.61 3.32
CA GLU A 113 -9.68 -12.71 3.71
C GLU A 113 -9.39 -14.00 2.92
N ARG A 114 -9.10 -13.87 1.62
CA ARG A 114 -8.79 -15.01 0.75
C ARG A 114 -7.48 -15.69 1.13
N THR A 115 -6.42 -14.92 1.33
CA THR A 115 -5.11 -15.44 1.73
C THR A 115 -5.17 -16.06 3.12
N ALA A 116 -5.88 -15.43 4.05
CA ALA A 116 -6.09 -15.95 5.39
C ALA A 116 -6.89 -17.27 5.39
N ARG A 117 -7.92 -17.39 4.53
CA ARG A 117 -8.68 -18.65 4.37
C ARG A 117 -7.82 -19.77 3.78
N ASN A 118 -7.03 -19.48 2.75
CA ASN A 118 -6.17 -20.49 2.11
C ASN A 118 -5.08 -21.00 3.09
N ILE A 119 -4.42 -20.10 3.82
CA ILE A 119 -3.43 -20.50 4.83
C ILE A 119 -4.06 -21.37 5.93
N ARG A 120 -5.30 -21.08 6.35
CA ARG A 120 -6.01 -21.92 7.32
C ARG A 120 -6.31 -23.31 6.77
N ALA A 121 -6.80 -23.39 5.52
CA ALA A 121 -7.06 -24.67 4.86
C ALA A 121 -5.80 -25.51 4.66
N ASP A 122 -4.67 -24.87 4.30
CA ASP A 122 -3.38 -25.54 4.16
C ASP A 122 -2.88 -26.09 5.50
N ILE A 123 -3.03 -25.34 6.60
CA ILE A 123 -2.67 -25.80 7.96
C ILE A 123 -3.56 -26.98 8.40
N GLU A 124 -4.85 -26.95 8.05
CA GLU A 124 -5.79 -28.02 8.37
C GLU A 124 -5.44 -29.32 7.62
N THR A 125 -5.11 -29.21 6.33
CA THR A 125 -4.66 -30.33 5.50
C THR A 125 -3.36 -30.96 6.05
N ILE A 126 -2.40 -30.14 6.51
CA ILE A 126 -1.16 -30.62 7.12
C ILE A 126 -1.43 -31.32 8.47
N LYS A 127 -2.37 -30.82 9.27
CA LYS A 127 -2.77 -31.46 10.53
C LYS A 127 -3.44 -32.81 10.30
N GLU A 128 -4.32 -32.91 9.31
CA GLU A 128 -4.94 -34.19 8.93
C GLU A 128 -3.90 -35.21 8.47
N ALA A 129 -2.92 -34.78 7.66
CA ALA A 129 -1.83 -35.64 7.18
C ALA A 129 -0.85 -36.09 8.29
N THR A 130 -0.79 -35.39 9.42
CA THR A 130 0.07 -35.74 10.57
C THR A 130 -0.66 -36.67 11.57
N HIS A 131 -1.99 -36.75 11.50
CA HIS A 131 -2.82 -37.60 12.35
C HIS A 131 -3.33 -38.88 11.67
N ALA A 132 -2.96 -39.10 10.39
CA ALA A 132 -3.20 -40.34 9.63
C ALA A 132 -1.92 -41.21 9.60
#